data_AF-A0A434CKS5-F1
#
_entry.id   AF-A0A434CKS5-F1
#
_cell.length_a   1.000
_cell.length_b   1.000
_cell.length_c   1.000
_cell.angle_alpha   90.00
_cell.angle_beta   90.00
_cell.angle_gamma   90.00
#
_symmetry.space_group_name_H-M   'P 1'
#
loop_
_entity.id
_entity.type
_entity.pdbx_description
1 polymer ?
#
loop_
_entity_poly.entity_id
_entity_poly.type
_entity_poly.pdbx_seq_one_letter_code
_entity_poly.pdbx_strand_id
1 'polypeptide(L)'
;MAAARDLKATETAGSGDAVELAKRHLVQPWPFAGSVGAEARALIGEGDGIYITDGTGKKLIDGPAGMWCVNIGHRREELARVMYDQAMALSYNTPWYTMNAPSAELAMRIAGYAPGDLSHVFFTTGGSSAVETALRFMQFYNNVRGRPEKK
;
A
#
# COMPACT_ATOMS: atom_id res chain seq x y z
N MET A 1 4.18 36.11 -5.01
CA MET A 1 5.31 35.77 -5.89
C MET A 1 6.51 35.44 -5.03
N ALA A 2 6.76 34.15 -4.77
CA ALA A 2 7.99 33.68 -4.15
C ALA A 2 8.29 32.28 -4.69
N ALA A 3 9.38 32.24 -5.47
CA ALA A 3 10.18 31.08 -5.86
C ALA A 3 9.43 29.80 -6.27
N ALA A 4 9.19 29.68 -7.58
CA ALA A 4 9.19 28.38 -8.24
C ALA A 4 10.54 27.72 -7.94
N ARG A 5 10.55 26.74 -7.02
CA ARG A 5 11.68 25.84 -6.89
C ARG A 5 11.68 24.98 -8.16
N ASP A 6 12.70 25.17 -8.99
CA ASP A 6 13.11 24.20 -9.98
C ASP A 6 13.34 22.86 -9.28
N LEU A 7 12.32 22.01 -9.28
CA LEU A 7 12.44 20.59 -9.06
C LEU A 7 13.20 20.04 -10.26
N LYS A 8 14.52 20.15 -10.24
CA LYS A 8 15.37 19.29 -11.07
C LYS A 8 14.95 17.87 -10.74
N ALA A 9 14.36 17.20 -11.74
CA ALA A 9 14.13 15.77 -11.73
C ALA A 9 15.36 15.11 -11.13
N THR A 10 15.17 14.41 -10.02
CA THR A 10 16.18 13.52 -9.46
C THR A 10 16.76 12.73 -10.62
N GLU A 11 18.06 12.87 -10.87
CA GLU A 11 18.79 12.00 -11.79
C GLU A 11 18.52 10.58 -11.32
N THR A 12 17.57 9.91 -11.96
CA THR A 12 17.28 8.52 -11.68
C THR A 12 18.51 7.77 -12.12
N ALA A 13 19.26 7.26 -11.13
CA ALA A 13 20.18 6.15 -11.26
C ALA A 13 19.76 5.28 -12.46
N GLY A 14 20.60 5.19 -13.49
CA GLY A 14 20.30 4.37 -14.68
C GLY A 14 19.92 2.95 -14.25
N SER A 15 19.18 2.21 -15.08
CA SER A 15 18.64 0.90 -14.68
C SER A 15 19.69 -0.09 -14.12
N GLY A 16 20.94 0.00 -14.59
CA GLY A 16 22.08 -0.76 -14.05
C GLY A 16 22.49 -0.39 -12.62
N ASP A 17 22.33 0.87 -12.23
CA ASP A 17 22.64 1.37 -10.89
C ASP A 17 21.56 0.94 -9.87
N ALA A 18 20.28 1.01 -10.24
CA ALA A 18 19.18 0.55 -9.39
C ALA A 18 19.26 -0.94 -9.02
N VAL A 19 19.66 -1.80 -9.97
CA VAL A 19 19.83 -3.24 -9.73
C VAL A 19 20.98 -3.51 -8.76
N GLU A 20 22.11 -2.81 -8.89
CA GLU A 20 23.26 -2.98 -8.00
C GLU A 20 22.95 -2.47 -6.58
N LEU A 21 22.26 -1.32 -6.48
CA LEU A 21 21.78 -0.81 -5.19
C LEU A 21 20.85 -1.81 -4.51
N ALA A 22 19.93 -2.44 -5.25
CA ALA A 22 19.04 -3.45 -4.70
C ALA A 22 19.83 -4.66 -4.15
N LYS A 23 20.80 -5.18 -4.89
CA LYS A 23 21.64 -6.29 -4.42
C LYS A 23 22.42 -5.96 -3.15
N ARG A 24 22.88 -4.72 -3.00
CA ARG A 24 23.70 -4.30 -1.86
C ARG A 24 22.88 -3.97 -0.62
N HIS A 25 21.66 -3.49 -0.79
CA HIS A 25 20.95 -2.78 0.27
C HIS A 25 19.50 -3.22 0.47
N LEU A 26 18.91 -4.00 -0.45
CA LEU A 26 17.50 -4.40 -0.38
C LEU A 26 17.36 -5.90 -0.13
N VAL A 27 16.70 -6.26 0.97
CA VAL A 27 16.17 -7.61 1.17
C VAL A 27 14.79 -7.68 0.54
N GLN A 28 14.67 -8.41 -0.57
CA GLN A 28 13.40 -8.56 -1.26
C GLN A 28 12.48 -9.57 -0.54
N PRO A 29 11.14 -9.37 -0.53
CA PRO A 29 10.21 -10.34 0.04
C PRO A 29 10.29 -11.71 -0.65
N TRP A 30 10.13 -12.78 0.13
CA TRP A 30 10.24 -14.18 -0.32
C TRP A 30 11.55 -14.49 -1.07
N PRO A 31 12.72 -14.22 -0.48
CA PRO A 31 13.99 -14.42 -1.16
C PRO A 31 14.30 -15.91 -1.36
N PHE A 32 15.12 -16.24 -2.37
CA PHE A 32 15.64 -17.60 -2.48
C PHE A 32 16.60 -17.88 -1.32
N ALA A 33 16.43 -19.03 -0.67
CA ALA A 33 17.32 -19.46 0.39
C ALA A 33 18.78 -19.50 -0.10
N GLY A 34 19.70 -18.94 0.70
CA GLY A 34 21.11 -18.82 0.33
C GLY A 34 21.49 -17.57 -0.47
N SER A 35 20.52 -16.73 -0.87
CA SER A 35 20.76 -15.47 -1.61
C SER A 35 20.18 -14.23 -0.93
N VAL A 36 19.72 -14.36 0.31
CA VAL A 36 19.08 -13.29 1.08
C VAL A 36 20.02 -12.09 1.16
N GLY A 37 19.56 -10.93 0.68
CA GLY A 37 20.33 -9.68 0.70
C GLY A 37 21.48 -9.63 -0.31
N ALA A 38 21.49 -10.52 -1.31
CA ALA A 38 22.44 -10.51 -2.42
C ALA A 38 21.77 -10.72 -3.80
N GLU A 39 20.43 -10.67 -3.84
CA GLU A 39 19.64 -10.86 -5.06
C GLU A 39 18.96 -9.56 -5.51
N ALA A 40 18.68 -9.46 -6.81
CA ALA A 40 17.78 -8.45 -7.36
C ALA A 40 16.94 -9.08 -8.47
N ARG A 41 15.62 -8.93 -8.36
CA ARG A 41 14.66 -9.32 -9.41
C ARG A 41 14.56 -8.25 -10.50
N ALA A 42 13.81 -8.59 -11.55
CA ALA A 42 13.57 -7.70 -12.69
C ALA A 42 13.11 -6.31 -12.25
N LEU A 43 13.77 -5.28 -12.77
CA LEU A 43 13.38 -3.89 -12.57
C LEU A 43 12.11 -3.60 -13.39
N ILE A 44 11.11 -3.02 -12.74
CA ILE A 44 9.92 -2.44 -13.39
C ILE A 44 10.00 -0.92 -13.23
N GLY A 45 9.95 -0.19 -14.33
CA GLY A 45 10.18 1.26 -14.35
C GLY A 45 8.90 2.08 -14.34
N GLU A 46 7.95 1.79 -15.24
CA GLU A 46 6.74 2.58 -15.41
C GLU A 46 5.49 1.70 -15.53
N GLY A 47 4.32 2.28 -15.23
CA GLY A 47 3.02 1.66 -15.47
C GLY A 47 2.03 2.64 -16.12
N ASP A 48 1.16 2.11 -16.99
CA ASP A 48 0.07 2.85 -17.65
C ASP A 48 -1.10 1.89 -17.97
N GLY A 49 -2.25 2.11 -17.31
CA GLY A 49 -3.40 1.22 -17.44
C GLY A 49 -3.05 -0.20 -16.98
N ILE A 50 -3.22 -1.18 -17.88
CA ILE A 50 -2.86 -2.59 -17.61
C ILE A 50 -1.42 -2.94 -17.99
N TYR A 51 -0.62 -1.95 -18.41
CA TYR A 51 0.73 -2.19 -18.91
C TYR A 51 1.79 -1.71 -17.93
N ILE A 52 2.92 -2.42 -17.94
CA ILE A 52 4.15 -2.02 -17.27
C ILE A 52 5.32 -2.04 -18.25
N THR A 53 6.36 -1.25 -17.99
CA THR A 53 7.60 -1.22 -18.77
C THR A 53 8.75 -1.70 -17.89
N ASP A 54 9.47 -2.73 -18.32
CA ASP A 54 10.63 -3.25 -17.58
C ASP A 54 11.89 -2.38 -17.77
N GLY A 55 12.96 -2.72 -17.02
CA GLY A 55 14.23 -2.01 -17.07
C GLY A 55 14.98 -2.07 -18.41
N THR A 56 14.51 -2.88 -19.37
CA THR A 56 15.02 -2.92 -20.75
C THR A 56 14.19 -2.06 -21.71
N GLY A 57 13.10 -1.47 -21.24
CA GLY A 57 12.15 -0.70 -22.05
C GLY A 57 11.04 -1.56 -22.66
N LYS A 58 10.95 -2.85 -22.32
CA LYS A 58 9.91 -3.72 -22.88
C LYS A 58 8.58 -3.50 -22.18
N LYS A 59 7.54 -3.25 -22.96
CA LYS A 59 6.15 -3.15 -22.50
C LYS A 59 5.54 -4.54 -22.30
N LEU A 60 4.94 -4.76 -21.13
CA LEU A 60 4.34 -6.02 -20.70
C LEU A 60 2.91 -5.77 -20.21
N ILE A 61 2.05 -6.78 -20.32
CA ILE A 61 0.73 -6.77 -19.66
C ILE A 61 0.93 -7.18 -18.20
N ASP A 62 0.46 -6.35 -17.27
CA ASP A 62 0.39 -6.66 -15.84
C ASP A 62 -0.86 -7.50 -15.56
N GLY A 63 -0.81 -8.77 -15.99
CA GLY A 63 -1.91 -9.72 -15.86
C GLY A 63 -2.44 -9.88 -14.43
N PRO A 64 -1.59 -9.92 -13.39
CA PRO A 64 -2.03 -10.01 -12.00
C PRO A 64 -2.51 -8.70 -11.37
N ALA A 65 -2.44 -7.56 -12.09
CA ALA A 65 -2.65 -6.22 -11.53
C ALA A 65 -1.76 -5.96 -10.30
N GLY A 66 -0.45 -6.12 -10.49
CA GLY A 66 0.59 -6.04 -9.46
C GLY A 66 0.60 -7.29 -8.59
N MET A 67 0.05 -7.16 -7.39
CA MET A 67 -0.20 -8.30 -6.49
C MET A 67 -1.69 -8.30 -6.13
N TRP A 68 -2.55 -8.46 -7.13
CA TRP A 68 -4.00 -8.48 -6.99
C TRP A 68 -4.55 -7.17 -6.38
N CYS A 69 -3.93 -6.03 -6.69
CA CYS A 69 -4.22 -4.77 -5.98
C CYS A 69 -4.38 -3.52 -6.86
N VAL A 70 -3.92 -3.53 -8.11
CA VAL A 70 -4.02 -2.37 -9.02
C VAL A 70 -5.33 -2.45 -9.85
N ASN A 71 -6.47 -2.54 -9.16
CA ASN A 71 -7.75 -2.94 -9.76
C ASN A 71 -8.27 -1.98 -10.84
N ILE A 72 -7.88 -0.70 -10.80
CA ILE A 72 -8.29 0.33 -11.76
C ILE A 72 -7.17 0.75 -12.73
N GLY A 73 -6.07 0.00 -12.77
CA GLY A 73 -4.90 0.27 -13.59
C GLY A 73 -3.94 1.30 -13.01
N HIS A 74 -2.73 1.34 -13.58
CA HIS A 74 -1.66 2.26 -13.21
C HIS A 74 -1.92 3.70 -13.71
N ARG A 75 -1.20 4.67 -13.14
CA ARG A 75 -1.20 6.09 -13.59
C ARG A 75 -2.57 6.79 -13.54
N ARG A 76 -3.32 6.59 -12.44
CA ARG A 76 -4.59 7.30 -12.19
C ARG A 76 -4.32 8.68 -11.60
N GLU A 77 -4.24 9.69 -12.46
CA GLU A 77 -3.96 11.07 -12.05
C GLU A 77 -4.95 11.59 -11.00
N GLU A 78 -6.24 11.26 -11.13
CA GLU A 78 -7.27 11.61 -10.16
C GLU A 78 -6.90 11.15 -8.73
N LEU A 79 -6.43 9.91 -8.56
CA LEU A 79 -5.99 9.40 -7.25
C LEU A 79 -4.74 10.13 -6.74
N ALA A 80 -3.78 10.39 -7.62
CA ALA A 80 -2.56 11.10 -7.25
C ALA A 80 -2.87 12.53 -6.75
N ARG A 81 -3.80 13.24 -7.41
CA ARG A 81 -4.25 14.57 -6.99
C ARG A 81 -4.97 14.53 -5.64
N VAL A 82 -5.89 13.58 -5.43
CA VAL A 82 -6.59 13.44 -4.14
C VAL A 82 -5.61 13.14 -3.00
N MET A 83 -4.61 12.29 -3.22
CA MET A 83 -3.55 12.02 -2.23
C MET A 83 -2.72 13.27 -1.94
N TYR A 84 -2.33 14.03 -2.97
CA TYR A 84 -1.59 15.28 -2.82
C TYR A 84 -2.40 16.30 -2.01
N ASP A 85 -3.64 16.55 -2.39
CA ASP A 85 -4.51 17.54 -1.74
C ASP A 85 -4.72 17.17 -0.26
N GLN A 86 -5.00 15.90 0.05
CA GLN A 86 -5.17 15.46 1.43
C GLN A 86 -3.86 15.55 2.23
N ALA A 87 -2.71 15.20 1.64
CA ALA A 87 -1.42 15.31 2.32
C ALA A 87 -1.05 16.77 2.62
N MET A 88 -1.38 17.69 1.72
CA MET A 88 -1.17 19.13 1.91
C MET A 88 -2.14 19.74 2.93
N ALA A 89 -3.36 19.22 3.02
CA ALA A 89 -4.34 19.67 4.00
C ALA A 89 -4.07 19.10 5.41
N LEU A 90 -3.89 17.78 5.53
CA LEU A 90 -3.58 17.08 6.77
C LEU A 90 -2.99 15.69 6.45
N SER A 91 -1.67 15.57 6.55
CA SER A 91 -0.95 14.32 6.24
C SER A 91 -1.14 13.22 7.29
N TYR A 92 -1.42 13.58 8.55
CA TYR A 92 -1.58 12.62 9.63
C TYR A 92 -2.51 13.14 10.73
N ASN A 93 -3.36 12.26 11.25
CA ASN A 93 -4.17 12.48 12.43
C ASN A 93 -4.10 11.22 13.32
N THR A 94 -3.92 11.41 14.63
CA THR A 94 -3.88 10.29 15.58
C THR A 94 -5.28 9.68 15.78
N PRO A 95 -5.50 8.39 15.50
CA PRO A 95 -6.80 7.75 15.69
C PRO A 95 -7.12 7.43 17.16
N TRP A 96 -6.15 7.58 18.09
CA TRP A 96 -6.37 7.27 19.50
C TRP A 96 -7.25 8.28 20.24
N TYR A 97 -7.24 9.54 19.79
CA TYR A 97 -7.89 10.64 20.50
C TYR A 97 -8.81 11.49 19.62
N THR A 98 -8.68 11.36 18.30
CA THR A 98 -9.32 12.25 17.33
C THR A 98 -9.68 11.48 16.06
N MET A 99 -10.44 12.12 15.17
CA MET A 99 -10.85 11.56 13.88
C MET A 99 -10.66 12.58 12.76
N ASN A 100 -10.69 12.10 11.51
CA ASN A 100 -10.67 12.94 10.32
C ASN A 100 -11.83 12.55 9.38
N ALA A 101 -12.32 13.50 8.58
CA ALA A 101 -13.42 13.28 7.65
C ALA A 101 -13.19 12.11 6.66
N PRO A 102 -11.99 11.94 6.03
CA PRO A 102 -11.72 10.79 5.16
C PRO A 102 -11.95 9.44 5.83
N SER A 103 -11.55 9.28 7.10
CA SER A 103 -11.74 8.03 7.83
C SER A 103 -13.22 7.71 8.09
N ALA A 104 -14.04 8.73 8.42
CA ALA A 104 -15.47 8.57 8.63
C ALA A 104 -16.21 8.25 7.31
N GLU A 105 -15.89 8.97 6.23
CA GLU A 105 -16.48 8.76 4.92
C GLU A 105 -16.13 7.38 4.34
N LEU A 106 -14.88 6.95 4.48
CA LEU A 106 -14.43 5.63 4.02
C LEU A 106 -15.10 4.51 4.82
N ALA A 107 -15.21 4.65 6.15
CA ALA A 107 -15.89 3.67 6.98
C ALA A 107 -17.36 3.51 6.58
N MET A 108 -18.06 4.62 6.33
CA MET A 108 -19.44 4.61 5.84
C MET A 108 -19.57 3.90 4.49
N ARG A 109 -18.69 4.20 3.53
CA ARG A 109 -18.71 3.55 2.20
C ARG A 109 -18.46 2.04 2.30
N ILE A 110 -17.47 1.62 3.08
CA ILE A 110 -17.16 0.19 3.28
C ILE A 110 -18.35 -0.54 3.92
N ALA A 111 -18.92 0.03 4.99
CA ALA A 111 -20.12 -0.53 5.63
C ALA A 111 -21.30 -0.65 4.66
N GLY A 112 -21.47 0.30 3.74
CA GLY A 112 -22.51 0.26 2.71
C GLY A 112 -22.34 -0.85 1.66
N TYR A 113 -21.14 -1.38 1.46
CA TYR A 113 -20.87 -2.51 0.56
C TYR A 113 -20.78 -3.87 1.27
N ALA A 114 -20.64 -3.87 2.60
CA ALA A 114 -20.50 -5.08 3.38
C ALA A 114 -21.84 -5.82 3.52
N PRO A 115 -21.84 -7.16 3.58
CA PRO A 115 -23.07 -7.94 3.71
C PRO A 115 -23.62 -7.89 5.14
N GLY A 116 -24.94 -8.07 5.27
CA GLY A 116 -25.60 -8.32 6.56
C GLY A 116 -25.49 -7.13 7.52
N ASP A 117 -24.98 -7.40 8.73
CA ASP A 117 -24.88 -6.47 9.84
C ASP A 117 -23.46 -5.90 10.04
N LEU A 118 -22.54 -6.13 9.09
CA LEU A 118 -21.17 -5.63 9.11
C LEU A 118 -21.12 -4.11 8.86
N SER A 119 -21.39 -3.35 9.91
CA SER A 119 -21.64 -1.89 9.87
C SER A 119 -20.51 -1.03 10.44
N HIS A 120 -19.46 -1.65 10.99
CA HIS A 120 -18.35 -0.96 11.66
C HIS A 120 -17.00 -1.39 11.09
N VAL A 121 -16.08 -0.44 10.95
CA VAL A 121 -14.76 -0.66 10.33
C VAL A 121 -13.64 -0.27 11.29
N PHE A 122 -12.67 -1.15 11.43
CA PHE A 122 -11.39 -0.86 12.08
C PHE A 122 -10.30 -0.85 11.01
N PHE A 123 -9.57 0.27 10.88
CA PHE A 123 -8.54 0.43 9.85
C PHE A 123 -7.17 -0.10 10.30
N THR A 124 -6.45 -0.71 9.36
CA THR A 124 -5.04 -1.10 9.50
C THR A 124 -4.26 -0.70 8.25
N THR A 125 -2.97 -1.02 8.20
CA THR A 125 -2.09 -0.69 7.06
C THR A 125 -1.99 -1.79 6.00
N GLY A 126 -2.68 -2.93 6.18
CA GLY A 126 -2.64 -4.03 5.21
C GLY A 126 -3.34 -5.30 5.69
N GLY A 127 -3.40 -6.30 4.81
CA GLY A 127 -4.11 -7.56 5.06
C GLY A 127 -3.62 -8.32 6.30
N SER A 128 -2.30 -8.45 6.47
CA SER A 128 -1.74 -9.18 7.62
C SER A 128 -2.12 -8.55 8.97
N SER A 129 -2.02 -7.22 9.09
CA SER A 129 -2.40 -6.51 10.32
C SER A 129 -3.91 -6.48 10.54
N ALA A 130 -4.71 -6.54 9.46
CA ALA A 130 -6.17 -6.71 9.56
C ALA A 130 -6.54 -8.08 10.14
N VAL A 131 -5.93 -9.17 9.65
CA VAL A 131 -6.18 -10.53 10.17
C VAL A 131 -5.70 -10.66 11.61
N GLU A 132 -4.52 -10.13 11.95
CA GLU A 132 -4.04 -10.09 13.32
C GLU A 132 -5.02 -9.35 14.26
N THR A 133 -5.55 -8.21 13.80
CA THR A 133 -6.56 -7.46 14.56
C THR A 133 -7.84 -8.27 14.74
N ALA A 134 -8.31 -8.96 13.71
CA ALA A 134 -9.50 -9.79 13.77
C ALA A 134 -9.34 -10.96 14.77
N LEU A 135 -8.18 -11.62 14.78
CA LEU A 135 -7.84 -12.66 15.75
C LEU A 135 -7.85 -12.11 17.18
N ARG A 136 -7.19 -10.96 17.40
CA ARG A 136 -7.18 -10.30 18.72
C ARG A 136 -8.58 -9.90 19.17
N PHE A 137 -9.40 -9.39 18.26
CA PHE A 137 -10.78 -9.01 18.56
C PHE A 137 -11.62 -10.24 18.94
N MET A 138 -11.48 -11.35 18.22
CA MET A 138 -12.16 -12.62 18.55
C MET A 138 -11.76 -13.12 19.95
N GLN A 139 -10.46 -13.12 20.27
CA GLN A 139 -9.98 -13.52 21.59
C GLN A 139 -10.47 -12.59 22.71
N PHE A 140 -10.49 -11.27 22.44
CA PHE A 140 -11.01 -10.26 23.36
C PHE A 140 -12.51 -10.45 23.60
N TYR A 141 -13.29 -10.66 22.53
CA TYR A 141 -14.71 -10.95 22.60
C TYR A 141 -15.01 -12.17 23.48
N ASN A 142 -14.28 -13.28 23.30
CA ASN A 142 -14.47 -14.47 24.13
C ASN A 142 -14.08 -14.24 25.59
N ASN A 143 -13.02 -13.46 25.87
CA ASN A 143 -12.66 -13.07 27.24
C ASN A 143 -13.78 -12.27 27.91
N VAL A 144 -14.31 -11.25 27.24
CA VAL A 144 -15.41 -10.42 27.77
C VAL A 144 -16.67 -11.26 28.02
N ARG A 145 -16.87 -12.33 27.25
CA ARG A 145 -17.99 -13.28 27.41
C ARG A 145 -17.73 -14.40 28.43
N GLY A 146 -16.62 -14.37 29.17
CA GLY A 146 -16.27 -15.39 30.17
C GLY A 146 -15.90 -16.75 29.57
N ARG A 147 -15.39 -16.78 28.34
CA ARG A 147 -14.99 -17.98 27.60
C ARG A 147 -13.47 -18.00 27.35
N PRO A 148 -12.62 -18.04 28.39
CA PRO A 148 -11.17 -17.87 28.23
C PRO A 148 -10.50 -19.02 27.45
N GLU A 149 -11.08 -20.21 27.45
CA GLU A 149 -10.54 -21.37 26.72
C GLU A 149 -10.86 -21.35 25.21
N LYS A 150 -11.68 -20.41 24.74
CA LYS A 150 -12.05 -20.28 23.32
C LYS A 150 -11.21 -19.19 22.65
N LYS A 151 -10.01 -19.57 22.20
CA LYS A 151 -9.01 -18.72 21.56
C LYS A 151 -8.76 -19.07 20.10
#